data_AF-A0A7C4KPX0-F1
#
_entry.id   AF-A0A7C4KPX0-F1
#
_cell.length_a   1.000
_cell.length_b   1.000
_cell.length_c   1.000
_cell.angle_alpha   90.00
_cell.angle_beta   90.00
_cell.angle_gamma   90.00
#
_symmetry.space_group_name_H-M   'P 1'
#
loop_
_entity.id
_entity.type
_entity.pdbx_description
1 polymer ?
#
loop_
_entity_poly.entity_id
_entity_poly.type
_entity_poly.pdbx_seq_one_letter_code
_entity_poly.pdbx_strand_id
1 'polypeptide(L)'
;MNALLHPARAAYLALSLLAAAGVFALRTHLDALPKDEIARQKEVMMVPPGEVLKRLDLGHHSLMADLLFIRANLYYGQHILTDEEFPWLQHLIEVMLALDPDFKKAYLWAAMVTTFNRRQLITLDETAYQRANAILARGMARFPGDHRFPLRIAFNLYYDLGRTEEAMPYFERAASLPGAPRWIRQKLIDLYSKRGDLGMAERVLRQLVAEAEDPVLAQGLRDRLALLTQKASDLEDVRRTARLVKDWEETLYYVPFPLYLTIREP
;
A
#
# COMPACT_ATOMS: atom_id res chain seq x y z
N MET A 1 -27.67 35.93 45.53
CA MET A 1 -26.65 35.50 44.55
C MET A 1 -27.14 34.26 43.80
N ASN A 2 -28.24 34.34 43.01
CA ASN A 2 -28.79 33.18 42.28
C ASN A 2 -29.72 33.53 41.08
N ALA A 3 -29.56 34.69 40.43
CA ALA A 3 -30.52 35.16 39.42
C ALA A 3 -30.04 35.13 37.95
N LEU A 4 -28.78 34.78 37.67
CA LEU A 4 -28.20 34.85 36.31
C LEU A 4 -28.09 33.50 35.56
N LEU A 5 -28.51 32.39 36.18
CA LEU A 5 -28.37 31.03 35.60
C LEU A 5 -29.59 30.55 34.77
N HIS A 6 -30.70 31.29 34.78
CA HIS A 6 -31.95 30.90 34.11
C HIS A 6 -31.95 30.98 32.57
N PRO A 7 -31.43 32.03 31.91
CA PRO A 7 -31.57 32.16 30.46
C PRO A 7 -30.68 31.16 29.70
N ALA A 8 -29.49 30.86 30.23
CA ALA A 8 -28.58 29.88 29.65
C ALA A 8 -29.16 28.46 29.69
N ARG A 9 -29.76 28.06 30.83
CA ARG A 9 -30.41 26.74 30.97
C ARG A 9 -31.64 26.59 30.06
N ALA A 10 -32.42 27.67 29.91
CA ALA A 10 -33.53 27.70 28.96
C ALA A 10 -33.06 27.55 27.50
N ALA A 11 -31.93 28.18 27.14
CA ALA A 11 -31.34 28.06 25.81
C ALA A 11 -30.82 26.63 25.53
N TYR A 12 -30.15 25.99 26.50
CA TYR A 12 -29.70 24.59 26.34
C TYR A 12 -30.88 23.61 26.23
N LEU A 13 -31.93 23.81 27.03
CA LEU A 13 -33.14 22.99 26.94
C LEU A 13 -33.82 23.18 25.58
N ALA A 14 -33.98 24.42 25.12
CA ALA A 14 -34.55 24.71 23.80
C ALA A 14 -33.73 24.08 22.66
N LEU A 15 -32.40 24.16 22.73
CA LEU A 15 -31.50 23.56 21.73
C LEU A 15 -31.59 22.03 21.75
N SER A 16 -31.64 21.41 22.94
CA SER A 16 -31.79 19.96 23.08
C SER A 16 -33.13 19.45 22.58
N LEU A 17 -34.21 20.22 22.79
CA LEU A 17 -35.55 19.92 22.28
C LEU A 17 -35.63 20.07 20.77
N LEU A 18 -34.97 21.08 20.19
CA LEU A 18 -34.83 21.25 18.74
C LEU A 18 -34.06 20.11 18.10
N ALA A 19 -32.95 19.68 18.71
CA ALA A 19 -32.18 18.53 18.25
C ALA A 19 -33.00 17.23 18.35
N ALA A 20 -33.70 17.01 19.46
CA ALA A 20 -34.57 15.84 19.64
C ALA A 20 -35.75 15.84 18.65
N ALA A 21 -36.37 16.99 18.40
CA ALA A 21 -37.42 17.14 17.41
C ALA A 21 -36.90 16.90 15.98
N GLY A 22 -35.70 17.37 15.66
CA GLY A 22 -35.03 17.10 14.39
C GLY A 22 -34.74 15.61 14.18
N VAL A 23 -34.20 14.93 15.20
CA VAL A 23 -33.96 13.48 15.17
C VAL A 23 -35.26 12.70 15.05
N PHE A 24 -36.31 13.11 15.76
CA PHE A 24 -37.62 12.47 15.69
C PHE A 24 -38.26 12.63 14.31
N ALA A 25 -38.28 13.85 13.76
CA ALA A 25 -38.80 14.12 12.43
C ALA A 25 -38.03 13.35 11.34
N LEU A 26 -36.70 13.27 11.47
CA LEU A 26 -35.86 12.49 10.58
C LEU A 26 -36.19 10.99 10.67
N ARG A 27 -36.35 10.45 11.88
CA ARG A 27 -36.73 9.05 12.08
C ARG A 27 -38.09 8.73 11.49
N THR A 28 -39.11 9.55 11.75
CA THR A 28 -40.45 9.32 11.20
C THR A 28 -40.48 9.42 9.68
N HIS A 29 -39.69 10.33 9.11
CA HIS A 29 -39.54 10.44 7.66
C HIS A 29 -38.82 9.22 7.08
N LEU A 30 -37.80 8.68 7.76
CA LEU A 30 -37.09 7.48 7.33
C LEU A 30 -37.94 6.21 7.45
N ASP A 31 -38.76 6.10 8.50
CA ASP A 31 -39.65 4.96 8.75
C ASP A 31 -40.85 4.94 7.80
N ALA A 32 -41.26 6.11 7.27
CA ALA A 32 -42.38 6.25 6.33
C ALA A 32 -42.00 5.95 4.86
N LEU A 33 -40.71 5.80 4.54
CA LEU A 33 -40.26 5.49 3.20
C LEU A 33 -40.42 3.97 2.91
N PRO A 34 -40.89 3.56 1.72
CA PRO A 34 -41.03 2.15 1.38
C PRO A 34 -39.66 1.48 1.42
N LYS A 35 -39.48 0.41 2.22
CA LYS A 35 -38.17 -0.24 2.41
C LYS A 35 -37.52 -0.71 1.10
N ASP A 36 -38.33 -1.11 0.12
CA ASP A 36 -37.88 -1.53 -1.22
C ASP A 36 -37.51 -0.35 -2.13
N GLU A 37 -38.06 0.83 -1.86
CA GLU A 37 -37.77 2.08 -2.57
C GLU A 37 -36.58 2.79 -1.95
N ILE A 38 -36.36 2.67 -0.63
CA ILE A 38 -35.08 3.04 0.01
C ILE A 38 -33.94 2.21 -0.58
N ALA A 39 -34.14 0.92 -0.90
CA ALA A 39 -33.10 0.08 -1.50
C ALA A 39 -32.79 0.49 -2.96
N ARG A 40 -33.79 0.95 -3.73
CA ARG A 40 -33.63 1.37 -5.14
C ARG A 40 -33.31 2.85 -5.35
N GLN A 41 -33.77 3.75 -4.48
CA GLN A 41 -33.46 5.19 -4.51
C GLN A 41 -32.18 5.55 -3.74
N LYS A 42 -31.55 4.59 -3.03
CA LYS A 42 -30.32 4.79 -2.24
C LYS A 42 -29.05 5.10 -3.04
N GLU A 43 -29.05 4.86 -4.35
CA GLU A 43 -27.90 5.22 -5.20
C GLU A 43 -27.73 6.73 -5.37
N VAL A 44 -28.78 7.53 -5.14
CA VAL A 44 -28.82 8.96 -5.53
C VAL A 44 -28.76 9.94 -4.37
N MET A 45 -28.50 9.51 -3.13
CA MET A 45 -28.25 10.50 -2.08
C MET A 45 -26.82 11.05 -2.24
N MET A 46 -26.71 12.03 -3.13
CA MET A 46 -25.55 12.84 -3.46
C MET A 46 -24.78 13.16 -2.19
N VAL A 47 -23.66 12.49 -1.99
CA VAL A 47 -22.60 13.02 -1.14
C VAL A 47 -22.08 14.25 -1.90
N PRO A 48 -22.27 15.48 -1.42
CA PRO A 48 -21.79 16.66 -2.13
C PRO A 48 -20.27 16.57 -2.34
N PRO A 49 -19.69 17.24 -3.36
CA PRO A 49 -18.24 17.30 -3.50
C PRO A 49 -17.55 17.68 -2.18
N GLY A 50 -16.38 17.11 -1.89
CA GLY A 50 -15.71 17.24 -0.57
C GLY A 50 -15.55 18.69 -0.08
N GLU A 51 -15.39 19.65 -0.99
CA GLU A 51 -15.32 21.08 -0.67
C GLU A 51 -16.65 21.68 -0.16
N VAL A 52 -17.79 21.13 -0.58
CA VAL A 52 -19.12 21.51 -0.07
C VAL A 52 -19.35 20.89 1.31
N LEU A 53 -18.94 19.63 1.50
CA LEU A 53 -19.02 18.96 2.79
C LEU A 53 -18.12 19.61 3.84
N LYS A 54 -16.89 20.00 3.48
CA LYS A 54 -16.00 20.77 4.37
C LYS A 54 -16.66 22.03 4.92
N ARG A 55 -17.49 22.71 4.12
CA ARG A 55 -18.20 23.92 4.56
C ARG A 55 -19.42 23.64 5.44
N LEU A 56 -20.02 22.46 5.31
CA LEU A 56 -21.23 22.05 6.04
C LEU A 56 -20.92 21.33 7.36
N ASP A 57 -19.72 20.81 7.50
CA ASP A 57 -19.29 19.98 8.63
C ASP A 57 -18.83 20.78 9.87
N LEU A 58 -18.93 22.12 9.83
CA LEU A 58 -18.68 23.00 10.99
C LEU A 58 -17.29 22.81 11.64
N GLY A 59 -16.31 22.25 10.91
CA GLY A 59 -14.95 22.01 11.38
C GLY A 59 -14.65 20.58 11.88
N HIS A 60 -15.57 19.63 11.79
CA HIS A 60 -15.40 18.24 12.23
C HIS A 60 -14.99 17.26 11.11
N HIS A 61 -14.03 17.65 10.27
CA HIS A 61 -13.77 16.99 8.97
C HIS A 61 -13.50 15.48 9.10
N SER A 62 -12.82 15.08 10.17
CA SER A 62 -12.54 13.68 10.46
C SER A 62 -13.80 12.88 10.81
N LEU A 63 -14.77 13.46 11.53
CA LEU A 63 -16.03 12.76 11.86
C LEU A 63 -16.85 12.50 10.59
N MET A 64 -16.94 13.50 9.71
CA MET A 64 -17.65 13.35 8.44
C MET A 64 -16.93 12.36 7.52
N ALA A 65 -15.59 12.33 7.51
CA ALA A 65 -14.81 11.33 6.79
C ALA A 65 -15.04 9.91 7.33
N ASP A 66 -15.13 9.73 8.66
CA ASP A 66 -15.46 8.46 9.30
C ASP A 66 -16.86 7.96 8.90
N LEU A 67 -17.88 8.84 8.93
CA LEU A 67 -19.23 8.50 8.49
C LEU A 67 -19.27 8.13 7.00
N LEU A 68 -18.55 8.88 6.16
CA LEU A 68 -18.43 8.58 4.75
C LEU A 68 -17.72 7.25 4.51
N PHE A 69 -16.70 6.93 5.31
CA PHE A 69 -16.00 5.65 5.25
C PHE A 69 -16.90 4.47 5.62
N ILE A 70 -17.72 4.60 6.67
CA ILE A 70 -18.74 3.58 7.01
C ILE A 70 -19.69 3.38 5.84
N ARG A 71 -20.21 4.47 5.27
CA ARG A 71 -21.10 4.41 4.10
C ARG A 71 -20.43 3.77 2.89
N ALA A 72 -19.17 4.11 2.62
CA ALA A 72 -18.42 3.57 1.49
C ALA A 72 -18.15 2.07 1.65
N ASN A 73 -17.88 1.59 2.88
CA ASN A 73 -17.76 0.17 3.18
C ASN A 73 -19.09 -0.59 3.01
N LEU A 74 -20.21 0.00 3.45
CA LEU A 74 -21.53 -0.60 3.24
C LEU A 74 -21.90 -0.68 1.75
N TYR A 75 -21.64 0.40 1.00
CA TYR A 75 -21.81 0.43 -0.46
C TYR A 75 -20.98 -0.66 -1.13
N TYR A 76 -19.67 -0.69 -0.86
CA TYR A 76 -18.77 -1.68 -1.42
C TYR A 76 -19.19 -3.11 -1.07
N GLY A 77 -19.54 -3.36 0.20
CA GLY A 77 -20.00 -4.65 0.70
C GLY A 77 -21.33 -5.11 0.08
N GLN A 78 -22.23 -4.20 -0.23
CA GLN A 78 -23.46 -4.52 -0.95
C GLN A 78 -23.14 -4.96 -2.38
N HIS A 79 -22.41 -4.14 -3.14
CA HIS A 79 -22.13 -4.39 -4.55
C HIS A 79 -21.24 -5.63 -4.78
N ILE A 80 -20.24 -5.89 -3.92
CA ILE A 80 -19.42 -7.11 -4.03
C ILE A 80 -20.23 -8.40 -3.78
N LEU A 81 -21.40 -8.30 -3.14
CA LEU A 81 -22.28 -9.43 -2.86
C LEU A 81 -23.44 -9.56 -3.88
N THR A 82 -23.75 -8.51 -4.64
CA THR A 82 -24.90 -8.46 -5.56
C THR A 82 -24.50 -8.49 -7.03
N ASP A 83 -24.10 -7.34 -7.58
CA ASP A 83 -23.93 -7.06 -9.01
C ASP A 83 -22.46 -6.92 -9.42
N GLU A 84 -21.58 -6.59 -8.47
CA GLU A 84 -20.16 -6.29 -8.66
C GLU A 84 -19.90 -5.07 -9.56
N GLU A 85 -20.86 -4.15 -9.60
CA GLU A 85 -20.75 -2.87 -10.30
C GLU A 85 -20.49 -1.76 -9.28
N PHE A 86 -19.45 -0.96 -9.53
CA PHE A 86 -19.00 0.06 -8.58
C PHE A 86 -19.01 1.48 -9.16
N PRO A 87 -20.12 1.97 -9.76
CA PRO A 87 -20.16 3.28 -10.44
C PRO A 87 -19.75 4.46 -9.55
N TRP A 88 -19.98 4.38 -8.24
CA TRP A 88 -19.74 5.48 -7.31
C TRP A 88 -18.45 5.33 -6.48
N LEU A 89 -17.74 4.21 -6.59
CA LEU A 89 -16.61 3.91 -5.72
C LEU A 89 -15.50 4.95 -5.84
N GLN A 90 -15.13 5.31 -7.08
CA GLN A 90 -14.10 6.31 -7.32
C GLN A 90 -14.51 7.68 -6.74
N HIS A 91 -15.78 8.06 -6.91
CA HIS A 91 -16.28 9.32 -6.38
C HIS A 91 -16.22 9.35 -4.85
N LEU A 92 -16.67 8.28 -4.19
CA LEU A 92 -16.62 8.15 -2.72
C LEU A 92 -15.19 8.22 -2.19
N ILE A 93 -14.25 7.57 -2.86
CA ILE A 93 -12.82 7.64 -2.52
C ILE A 93 -12.33 9.09 -2.60
N GLU A 94 -12.56 9.78 -3.72
CA GLU A 94 -12.05 11.15 -3.90
C GLU A 94 -12.67 12.13 -2.92
N VAL A 95 -13.97 12.04 -2.64
CA VAL A 95 -14.62 12.88 -1.64
C VAL A 95 -14.03 12.64 -0.25
N MET A 96 -13.84 11.38 0.12
CA MET A 96 -13.28 11.02 1.42
C MET A 96 -11.85 11.52 1.60
N LEU A 97 -10.99 11.31 0.60
CA LEU A 97 -9.59 11.78 0.64
C LEU A 97 -9.48 13.31 0.54
N ALA A 98 -10.43 13.96 -0.13
CA ALA A 98 -10.50 15.42 -0.17
C ALA A 98 -10.94 15.99 1.18
N LEU A 99 -11.90 15.35 1.85
CA LEU A 99 -12.49 15.79 3.11
C LEU A 99 -11.50 15.65 4.28
N ASP A 100 -10.86 14.49 4.43
CA ASP A 100 -9.81 14.26 5.42
C ASP A 100 -8.56 13.63 4.76
N PRO A 101 -7.62 14.47 4.27
CA PRO A 101 -6.35 14.00 3.70
C PRO A 101 -5.45 13.28 4.71
N ASP A 102 -5.69 13.42 6.02
CA ASP A 102 -4.94 12.75 7.07
C ASP A 102 -5.55 11.40 7.46
N PHE A 103 -6.67 11.02 6.84
CA PHE A 103 -7.30 9.73 7.05
C PHE A 103 -6.53 8.59 6.36
N LYS A 104 -5.38 8.23 6.93
CA LYS A 104 -4.46 7.22 6.41
C LYS A 104 -5.13 5.90 5.99
N LYS A 105 -6.11 5.42 6.78
CA LYS A 105 -6.82 4.15 6.50
C LYS A 105 -7.62 4.23 5.20
N ALA A 106 -8.13 5.41 4.85
CA ALA A 106 -8.88 5.62 3.61
C ALA A 106 -8.03 5.35 2.37
N TYR A 107 -6.76 5.77 2.34
CA TYR A 107 -5.86 5.50 1.20
C TYR A 107 -5.61 4.00 1.02
N LEU A 108 -5.30 3.28 2.11
CA LEU A 108 -5.03 1.84 2.06
C LEU A 108 -6.29 1.05 1.68
N TRP A 109 -7.44 1.44 2.22
CA TRP A 109 -8.73 0.86 1.88
C TRP A 109 -9.09 1.12 0.41
N ALA A 110 -8.97 2.36 -0.04
CA ALA A 110 -9.29 2.78 -1.41
C ALA A 110 -8.47 2.00 -2.45
N ALA A 111 -7.18 1.81 -2.20
CA ALA A 111 -6.33 0.99 -3.06
C ALA A 111 -6.79 -0.48 -3.10
N MET A 112 -7.14 -1.05 -1.94
CA MET A 112 -7.62 -2.44 -1.83
C MET A 112 -8.94 -2.66 -2.56
N VAL A 113 -9.95 -1.82 -2.34
CA VAL A 113 -11.28 -1.98 -2.96
C VAL A 113 -11.25 -1.71 -4.46
N THR A 114 -10.27 -0.93 -4.94
CA THR A 114 -10.05 -0.71 -6.38
C THR A 114 -9.50 -1.95 -7.09
N THR A 115 -8.78 -2.83 -6.37
CA THR A 115 -8.16 -4.04 -6.92
C THR A 115 -8.84 -5.33 -6.45
N PHE A 116 -10.12 -5.29 -6.05
CA PHE A 116 -10.80 -6.50 -5.59
C PHE A 116 -12.20 -6.59 -6.17
N ASN A 117 -12.43 -7.65 -6.93
CA ASN A 117 -13.73 -8.02 -7.49
C ASN A 117 -13.95 -9.54 -7.36
N ARG A 118 -15.14 -9.98 -6.93
CA ARG A 118 -15.43 -11.38 -6.56
C ARG A 118 -15.55 -12.30 -7.78
N ARG A 119 -16.14 -11.89 -8.92
CA ARG A 119 -16.22 -12.71 -10.15
C ARG A 119 -14.92 -12.73 -10.93
N GLN A 120 -14.07 -11.71 -10.80
CA GLN A 120 -12.82 -11.60 -11.54
C GLN A 120 -11.63 -12.04 -10.70
N LEU A 121 -11.60 -13.33 -10.34
CA LEU A 121 -10.46 -13.97 -9.68
C LEU A 121 -9.27 -14.22 -10.64
N ILE A 122 -9.41 -13.91 -11.94
CA ILE A 122 -8.46 -14.40 -12.97
C ILE A 122 -7.70 -13.28 -13.68
N THR A 123 -8.25 -12.07 -13.83
CA THR A 123 -7.48 -10.90 -14.30
C THR A 123 -8.32 -9.63 -14.13
N LEU A 124 -7.96 -8.80 -13.14
CA LEU A 124 -8.38 -7.41 -13.16
C LEU A 124 -7.65 -6.67 -14.27
N ASP A 125 -8.31 -5.68 -14.86
CA ASP A 125 -7.68 -4.78 -15.82
C ASP A 125 -6.48 -4.07 -15.16
N GLU A 126 -5.37 -3.96 -15.90
CA GLU A 126 -4.18 -3.23 -15.46
C GLU A 126 -4.53 -1.81 -14.98
N THR A 127 -5.55 -1.19 -15.61
CA THR A 127 -6.03 0.15 -15.21
C THR A 127 -6.48 0.21 -13.74
N ALA A 128 -7.00 -0.88 -13.16
CA ALA A 128 -7.39 -0.94 -11.77
C ALA A 128 -6.15 -0.84 -10.85
N TYR A 129 -5.10 -1.59 -11.16
CA TYR A 129 -3.83 -1.52 -10.44
C TYR A 129 -3.13 -0.16 -10.61
N GLN A 130 -3.21 0.45 -11.80
CA GLN A 130 -2.70 1.80 -12.01
C GLN A 130 -3.42 2.83 -11.13
N ARG A 131 -4.77 2.78 -11.05
CA ARG A 131 -5.56 3.65 -10.16
C ARG A 131 -5.22 3.42 -8.69
N ALA A 132 -5.12 2.17 -8.26
CA ALA A 132 -4.74 1.83 -6.90
C ALA A 132 -3.32 2.31 -6.55
N ASN A 133 -2.36 2.12 -7.45
CA ASN A 133 -0.99 2.62 -7.28
C ASN A 133 -0.93 4.15 -7.23
N ALA A 134 -1.78 4.87 -7.99
CA ALA A 134 -1.89 6.32 -7.89
C ALA A 134 -2.42 6.78 -6.53
N ILE A 135 -3.41 6.09 -5.97
CA ILE A 135 -3.93 6.34 -4.61
C ILE A 135 -2.83 6.05 -3.57
N LEU A 136 -2.11 4.94 -3.71
CA LEU A 136 -1.02 4.58 -2.80
C LEU A 136 0.15 5.56 -2.89
N ALA A 137 0.46 6.10 -4.07
CA ALA A 137 1.49 7.12 -4.26
C ALA A 137 1.11 8.43 -3.56
N ARG A 138 -0.17 8.86 -3.62
CA ARG A 138 -0.68 9.99 -2.82
C ARG A 138 -0.53 9.73 -1.33
N GLY A 139 -0.88 8.53 -0.87
CA GLY A 139 -0.70 8.12 0.53
C GLY A 139 0.77 8.10 0.96
N MET A 140 1.66 7.59 0.12
CA MET A 140 3.11 7.56 0.35
C MET A 140 3.70 8.97 0.44
N ALA A 141 3.24 9.91 -0.39
CA ALA A 141 3.67 11.30 -0.33
C ALA A 141 3.19 11.99 0.97
N ARG A 142 1.98 11.70 1.43
CA ARG A 142 1.43 12.26 2.68
C ARG A 142 2.03 11.61 3.93
N PHE A 143 2.32 10.31 3.89
CA PHE A 143 2.83 9.51 5.00
C PHE A 143 4.16 8.83 4.65
N PRO A 144 5.24 9.60 4.44
CA PRO A 144 6.51 9.07 3.91
C PRO A 144 7.20 8.06 4.84
N GLY A 145 6.81 8.01 6.11
CA GLY A 145 7.30 7.07 7.12
C GLY A 145 6.55 5.73 7.17
N ASP A 146 5.46 5.57 6.43
CA ASP A 146 4.59 4.39 6.54
C ASP A 146 4.92 3.36 5.45
N HIS A 147 5.57 2.26 5.85
CA HIS A 147 6.02 1.20 4.95
C HIS A 147 4.90 0.52 4.17
N ARG A 148 3.63 0.61 4.62
CA ARG A 148 2.52 -0.11 3.99
C ARG A 148 2.19 0.42 2.59
N PHE A 149 2.43 1.71 2.32
CA PHE A 149 2.19 2.29 1.01
C PHE A 149 3.14 1.74 -0.07
N PRO A 150 4.48 1.89 0.06
CA PRO A 150 5.40 1.31 -0.90
C PRO A 150 5.26 -0.21 -0.95
N LEU A 151 5.00 -0.88 0.17
CA LEU A 151 4.82 -2.33 0.17
C LEU A 151 3.61 -2.78 -0.68
N ARG A 152 2.49 -2.06 -0.60
CA ARG A 152 1.30 -2.38 -1.39
C ARG A 152 1.53 -2.13 -2.88
N ILE A 153 2.25 -1.06 -3.24
CA ILE A 153 2.65 -0.81 -4.63
C ILE A 153 3.54 -1.95 -5.14
N ALA A 154 4.53 -2.37 -4.35
CA ALA A 154 5.41 -3.48 -4.68
C ALA A 154 4.63 -4.79 -4.90
N PHE A 155 3.62 -5.04 -4.08
CA PHE A 155 2.75 -6.21 -4.22
C PHE A 155 1.95 -6.18 -5.52
N ASN A 156 1.27 -5.07 -5.80
CA ASN A 156 0.51 -4.89 -7.04
C ASN A 156 1.41 -5.10 -8.27
N LEU A 157 2.62 -4.54 -8.26
CA LEU A 157 3.57 -4.70 -9.36
C LEU A 157 4.09 -6.14 -9.48
N TYR A 158 4.46 -6.76 -8.36
CA TYR A 158 5.14 -8.06 -8.38
C TYR A 158 4.19 -9.24 -8.57
N TYR A 159 3.13 -9.33 -7.76
CA TYR A 159 2.24 -10.49 -7.72
C TYR A 159 1.14 -10.40 -8.78
N ASP A 160 0.59 -9.20 -8.99
CA ASP A 160 -0.57 -9.05 -9.87
C ASP A 160 -0.20 -8.68 -11.30
N LEU A 161 0.84 -7.83 -11.49
CA LEU A 161 1.28 -7.39 -12.82
C LEU A 161 2.54 -8.10 -13.35
N GLY A 162 3.22 -8.90 -12.52
CA GLY A 162 4.47 -9.59 -12.90
C GLY A 162 5.67 -8.67 -13.18
N ARG A 163 5.56 -7.37 -12.87
CA ARG A 163 6.55 -6.31 -13.11
C ARG A 163 7.59 -6.28 -12.01
N THR A 164 8.42 -7.32 -11.95
CA THR A 164 9.42 -7.50 -10.89
C THR A 164 10.40 -6.33 -10.78
N GLU A 165 10.90 -5.84 -11.91
CA GLU A 165 11.86 -4.74 -11.95
C GLU A 165 11.28 -3.43 -11.43
N GLU A 166 10.01 -3.14 -11.75
CA GLU A 166 9.31 -1.96 -11.23
C GLU A 166 8.97 -2.09 -9.74
N ALA A 167 8.72 -3.31 -9.25
CA ALA A 167 8.39 -3.56 -7.84
C ALA A 167 9.58 -3.39 -6.89
N MET A 168 10.80 -3.66 -7.38
CA MET A 168 12.04 -3.69 -6.59
C MET A 168 12.29 -2.41 -5.78
N PRO A 169 12.29 -1.20 -6.36
CA PRO A 169 12.49 0.05 -5.61
C PRO A 169 11.46 0.24 -4.48
N TYR A 170 10.22 -0.23 -4.67
CA TYR A 170 9.18 -0.13 -3.66
C TYR A 170 9.38 -1.14 -2.53
N PHE A 171 9.86 -2.35 -2.81
CA PHE A 171 10.28 -3.29 -1.78
C PHE A 171 11.44 -2.74 -0.95
N GLU A 172 12.46 -2.16 -1.59
CA GLU A 172 13.60 -1.51 -0.93
C GLU A 172 13.15 -0.35 -0.04
N ARG A 173 12.29 0.52 -0.60
CA ARG A 173 11.70 1.64 0.15
C ARG A 173 10.90 1.13 1.35
N ALA A 174 10.04 0.13 1.18
CA ALA A 174 9.27 -0.43 2.29
C ALA A 174 10.19 -1.03 3.37
N ALA A 175 11.24 -1.76 3.00
CA ALA A 175 12.16 -2.44 3.92
C ALA A 175 13.02 -1.48 4.75
N SER A 176 13.27 -0.26 4.24
CA SER A 176 14.06 0.78 4.91
C SER A 176 13.26 1.65 5.88
N LEU A 177 11.93 1.52 5.89
CA LEU A 177 11.06 2.36 6.72
C LEU A 177 10.85 1.77 8.13
N PRO A 178 10.63 2.61 9.16
CA PRO A 178 10.39 2.16 10.52
C PRO A 178 9.19 1.21 10.63
N GLY A 179 9.32 0.19 11.48
CA GLY A 179 8.26 -0.80 11.73
C GLY A 179 7.96 -1.73 10.55
N ALA A 180 8.76 -1.69 9.48
CA ALA A 180 8.61 -2.60 8.36
C ALA A 180 8.84 -4.06 8.81
N PRO A 181 7.93 -4.99 8.46
CA PRO A 181 8.10 -6.40 8.77
C PRO A 181 9.40 -6.98 8.20
N ARG A 182 10.11 -7.76 9.02
CA ARG A 182 11.40 -8.38 8.67
C ARG A 182 11.35 -9.25 7.40
N TRP A 183 10.21 -9.88 7.12
CA TRP A 183 10.04 -10.73 5.94
C TRP A 183 10.24 -9.97 4.62
N ILE A 184 10.08 -8.63 4.61
CA ILE A 184 10.32 -7.82 3.40
C ILE A 184 11.80 -7.86 3.02
N ARG A 185 12.72 -7.77 3.99
CA ARG A 185 14.16 -7.93 3.75
C ARG A 185 14.51 -9.34 3.29
N GLN A 186 13.84 -10.36 3.81
CA GLN A 186 14.01 -11.74 3.33
C GLN A 186 13.57 -11.88 1.86
N LYS A 187 12.42 -11.29 1.51
CA LYS A 187 11.94 -11.24 0.12
C LYS A 187 12.95 -10.54 -0.80
N LEU A 188 13.55 -9.42 -0.36
CA LEU A 188 14.59 -8.72 -1.13
C LEU A 188 15.81 -9.61 -1.40
N ILE A 189 16.28 -10.37 -0.40
CA ILE A 189 17.39 -11.32 -0.59
C ILE A 189 17.04 -12.33 -1.68
N ASP A 190 15.82 -12.87 -1.69
CA ASP A 190 15.36 -13.80 -2.72
C ASP A 190 15.30 -13.14 -4.10
N LEU A 191 14.80 -11.91 -4.19
CA LEU A 191 14.68 -11.17 -5.45
C LEU A 191 16.05 -10.84 -6.04
N TYR A 192 16.97 -10.30 -5.25
CA TYR A 192 18.35 -10.05 -5.68
C TYR A 192 19.05 -11.35 -6.10
N SER A 193 18.87 -12.42 -5.33
CA SER A 193 19.44 -13.73 -5.65
C SER A 193 18.93 -14.27 -6.99
N LYS A 194 17.62 -14.14 -7.26
CA LYS A 194 17.00 -14.57 -8.53
C LYS A 194 17.49 -13.74 -9.72
N ARG A 195 17.76 -12.45 -9.52
CA ARG A 195 18.33 -11.56 -10.55
C ARG A 195 19.83 -11.77 -10.77
N GLY A 196 20.49 -12.54 -9.91
CA GLY A 196 21.94 -12.74 -9.94
C GLY A 196 22.75 -11.61 -9.33
N ASP A 197 22.10 -10.68 -8.61
CA ASP A 197 22.75 -9.63 -7.82
C ASP A 197 23.06 -10.16 -6.42
N LEU A 198 24.00 -11.10 -6.36
CA LEU A 198 24.38 -11.73 -5.08
C LEU A 198 25.02 -10.73 -4.11
N GLY A 199 25.67 -9.67 -4.62
CA GLY A 199 26.25 -8.63 -3.76
C GLY A 199 25.19 -7.85 -2.99
N MET A 200 24.07 -7.46 -3.63
CA MET A 200 22.94 -6.86 -2.91
C MET A 200 22.28 -7.85 -1.95
N ALA A 201 22.06 -9.09 -2.39
CA ALA A 201 21.47 -10.12 -1.54
C ALA A 201 22.30 -10.35 -0.27
N GLU A 202 23.62 -10.39 -0.40
CA GLU A 202 24.56 -10.52 0.71
C GLU A 202 24.51 -9.33 1.66
N ARG A 203 24.50 -8.09 1.12
CA ARG A 203 24.41 -6.87 1.94
C ARG A 203 23.17 -6.87 2.82
N VAL A 204 22.00 -7.16 2.25
CA VAL A 204 20.73 -7.21 3.02
C VAL A 204 20.77 -8.32 4.07
N LEU A 205 21.35 -9.48 3.74
CA LEU A 205 21.45 -10.60 4.67
C LEU A 205 22.43 -10.32 5.83
N ARG A 206 23.57 -9.68 5.57
CA ARG A 206 24.52 -9.23 6.60
C ARG A 206 23.85 -8.28 7.60
N GLN A 207 23.05 -7.33 7.11
CA GLN A 207 22.28 -6.44 7.98
C GLN A 207 21.29 -7.23 8.86
N LEU A 208 20.56 -8.19 8.28
CA LEU A 208 19.64 -9.03 9.05
C LEU A 208 20.33 -9.90 10.11
N VAL A 209 21.56 -10.37 9.84
CA VAL A 209 22.37 -11.10 10.83
C VAL A 209 22.75 -10.18 11.99
N ALA A 210 23.16 -8.95 11.70
CA ALA A 210 23.56 -7.97 12.71
C ALA A 210 22.40 -7.51 13.60
N GLU A 211 21.18 -7.46 13.05
CA GLU A 211 19.95 -7.08 13.77
C GLU A 211 19.27 -8.25 14.51
N ALA A 212 19.73 -9.49 14.34
CA ALA A 212 19.07 -10.66 14.92
C ALA A 212 19.42 -10.83 16.40
N GLU A 213 18.43 -10.64 17.27
CA GLU A 213 18.58 -10.85 18.72
C GLU A 213 18.49 -12.34 19.11
N ASP A 214 17.59 -13.10 18.46
CA ASP A 214 17.43 -14.53 18.70
C ASP A 214 18.66 -15.30 18.18
N PRO A 215 19.41 -16.01 19.04
CA PRO A 215 20.62 -16.75 18.65
C PRO A 215 20.38 -17.84 17.60
N VAL A 216 19.24 -18.54 17.67
CA VAL A 216 18.90 -19.62 16.73
C VAL A 216 18.65 -19.03 15.35
N LEU A 217 17.87 -17.95 15.30
CA LEU A 217 17.60 -17.24 14.08
C LEU A 217 18.85 -16.58 13.50
N ALA A 218 19.70 -15.99 14.35
CA ALA A 218 20.98 -15.43 13.93
C ALA A 218 21.87 -16.50 13.31
N GLN A 219 21.91 -17.71 13.88
CA GLN A 219 22.68 -18.82 13.33
C GLN A 219 22.15 -19.25 11.96
N GLY A 220 20.84 -19.46 11.82
CA GLY A 220 20.26 -19.82 10.51
C GLY A 220 20.50 -18.76 9.43
N LEU A 221 20.53 -17.47 9.78
CA LEU A 221 20.92 -16.42 8.85
C LEU A 221 22.42 -16.43 8.50
N ARG A 222 23.31 -16.74 9.45
CA ARG A 222 24.75 -16.87 9.19
C ARG A 222 25.04 -18.03 8.25
N ASP A 223 24.37 -19.15 8.44
CA ASP A 223 24.53 -20.32 7.56
C ASP A 223 24.07 -19.97 6.14
N ARG A 224 22.92 -19.29 6.01
CA ARG A 224 22.44 -18.77 4.73
C ARG A 224 23.42 -17.76 4.10
N LEU A 225 24.04 -16.91 4.92
CA LEU A 225 25.02 -15.93 4.47
C LEU A 225 26.26 -16.62 3.90
N ALA A 226 26.80 -17.62 4.60
CA ALA A 226 27.95 -18.39 4.15
C ALA A 226 27.72 -19.05 2.79
N LEU A 227 26.54 -19.68 2.60
CA LEU A 227 26.15 -20.27 1.32
C LEU A 227 26.08 -19.23 0.19
N LEU A 228 25.53 -18.05 0.50
CA LEU A 228 25.37 -16.98 -0.49
C LEU A 228 26.72 -16.36 -0.87
N THR A 229 27.60 -16.12 0.12
CA THR A 229 28.96 -15.62 -0.11
C THR A 229 29.79 -16.60 -0.92
N GLN A 230 29.71 -17.91 -0.63
CA GLN A 230 30.39 -18.93 -1.45
C GLN A 230 29.91 -18.89 -2.89
N LYS A 231 28.59 -18.91 -3.11
CA LYS A 231 28.01 -18.81 -4.45
C LYS A 231 28.41 -17.52 -5.18
N ALA A 232 28.55 -16.40 -4.45
CA ALA A 232 29.01 -15.14 -5.02
C ALA A 232 30.46 -15.22 -5.49
N SER A 233 31.35 -15.80 -4.67
CA SER A 233 32.76 -16.04 -5.01
C SER A 233 32.87 -16.93 -6.25
N ASP A 234 32.17 -18.07 -6.28
CA ASP A 234 32.22 -19.01 -7.40
C ASP A 234 31.80 -18.33 -8.72
N LEU A 235 30.73 -17.51 -8.69
CA LEU A 235 30.29 -16.77 -9.87
C LEU A 235 31.26 -15.67 -10.28
N GLU A 236 31.93 -15.02 -9.33
CA GLU A 236 32.94 -14.00 -9.61
C GLU A 236 34.16 -14.62 -10.28
N ASP A 237 34.62 -15.78 -9.82
CA ASP A 237 35.72 -16.54 -10.42
C ASP A 237 35.40 -16.98 -11.86
N VAL A 238 34.17 -17.46 -12.10
CA VAL A 238 33.69 -17.78 -13.46
C VAL A 238 33.67 -16.53 -14.34
N ARG A 239 33.13 -15.41 -13.85
CA ARG A 239 33.09 -14.13 -14.59
C ARG A 239 34.48 -13.55 -14.85
N ARG A 240 35.42 -13.73 -13.94
CA ARG A 240 36.83 -13.33 -14.09
C ARG A 240 37.48 -14.16 -15.20
N THR A 241 37.31 -15.48 -15.14
CA THR A 241 37.83 -16.39 -16.16
C THR A 241 37.26 -16.08 -17.54
N ALA A 242 35.94 -15.87 -17.65
CA ALA A 242 35.31 -15.50 -18.92
C ALA A 242 35.82 -14.17 -19.49
N ARG A 243 36.08 -13.17 -18.63
CA ARG A 243 36.70 -11.90 -19.04
C ARG A 243 38.13 -12.10 -19.55
N LEU A 244 38.92 -12.96 -18.90
CA LEU A 244 40.27 -13.30 -19.34
C LEU A 244 40.26 -14.01 -20.70
N VAL A 245 39.35 -14.96 -20.90
CA VAL A 245 39.19 -15.66 -22.18
C VAL A 245 38.79 -14.69 -23.29
N LYS A 246 37.80 -13.82 -23.04
CA LYS A 246 37.38 -12.83 -24.04
C LYS A 246 38.50 -11.87 -24.42
N ASP A 247 39.23 -11.35 -23.43
CA ASP A 247 40.35 -10.44 -23.68
C ASP A 247 41.49 -11.13 -24.44
N TRP A 248 41.75 -12.41 -24.13
CA TRP A 248 42.69 -13.23 -24.89
C TRP A 248 42.28 -13.36 -26.36
N GLU A 249 41.01 -13.69 -26.62
CA GLU A 249 40.44 -13.78 -27.98
C GLU A 249 40.56 -12.44 -28.75
N GLU A 250 40.41 -11.31 -28.06
CA GLU A 250 40.47 -9.97 -28.67
C GLU A 250 41.89 -9.44 -28.87
N THR A 251 42.87 -9.83 -28.03
CA THR A 251 44.21 -9.23 -28.02
C THR A 251 45.32 -10.15 -28.54
N LEU A 252 45.31 -11.43 -28.16
CA LEU A 252 46.45 -12.34 -28.32
C LEU A 252 45.98 -13.77 -28.67
N TYR A 253 44.97 -13.91 -29.55
CA TYR A 253 44.35 -15.20 -29.88
C TYR A 253 45.33 -16.26 -30.44
N TYR A 254 46.46 -15.83 -31.01
CA TYR A 254 47.49 -16.69 -31.58
C TYR A 254 48.46 -17.27 -30.53
N VAL A 255 48.43 -16.74 -29.30
CA VAL A 255 49.19 -17.27 -28.16
C VAL A 255 48.34 -18.32 -27.45
N PRO A 256 48.86 -19.52 -27.10
CA PRO A 256 48.08 -20.47 -26.30
C PRO A 256 47.60 -19.86 -24.97
N PHE A 257 46.34 -20.08 -24.60
CA PHE A 257 45.73 -19.49 -23.39
C PHE A 257 46.55 -19.66 -22.09
N PRO A 258 47.17 -20.83 -21.81
CA PRO A 258 48.03 -20.97 -20.63
C PRO A 258 49.22 -20.01 -20.62
N LEU A 259 49.79 -19.72 -21.80
CA LEU A 259 50.93 -18.81 -21.93
C LEU A 259 50.49 -17.34 -21.80
N TYR A 260 49.29 -17.02 -22.30
CA TYR A 260 48.68 -15.70 -22.15
C TYR A 260 48.44 -15.33 -20.69
N LEU A 261 47.99 -16.28 -19.86
CA LEU A 261 47.83 -16.06 -18.42
C LEU A 261 49.15 -15.66 -17.75
N THR A 262 50.26 -16.30 -18.12
CA THR A 262 51.59 -16.00 -17.57
C THR A 262 52.16 -14.65 -18.01
N ILE A 263 51.78 -14.15 -19.19
CA ILE A 263 52.30 -12.90 -19.77
C ILE A 263 51.52 -11.68 -19.26
N ARG A 264 50.22 -11.86 -18.93
CA ARG A 264 49.33 -10.76 -18.52
C ARG A 264 49.41 -10.44 -17.01
N GLU A 265 49.85 -11.37 -16.17
CA GLU A 265 50.06 -11.09 -14.74
C GLU A 265 51.37 -10.30 -14.52
N PRO A 266 51.33 -9.07 -13.95
CA PRO A 266 52.40 -8.58 -13.09
C PRO A 266 52.23 -9.06 -11.64
#